data_AF-A0A1X1Y434-F1
#
_entry.id   AF-A0A1X1Y434-F1
#
_cell.length_a   1.000
_cell.length_b   1.000
_cell.length_c   1.000
_cell.angle_alpha   90.00
_cell.angle_beta   90.00
_cell.angle_gamma   90.00
#
_symmetry.space_group_name_H-M   'P 1'
#
loop_
_entity.id
_entity.type
_entity.pdbx_description
1 polymer ?
#
loop_
_entity_poly.entity_id
_entity_poly.type
_entity_poly.pdbx_seq_one_letter_code
_entity_poly.pdbx_strand_id
1 'polypeptide(L)'
;MARRGIREPVYCWLPLHVTVCHHHQRWIGPPARTLDDQEDLHDHPQVLDAARNHGALMRRYGTQRSLRALRDARHILIYWANAEKRATTPILASTLASCIAAYPDLIGVALLLAAHRDDVQQRVIREGIDWATYPGFFAECRLLRCVDKRKCLSCKG
;
A
#
# COMPACT_ATOMS: atom_id res chain seq x y z
N MET A 1 -16.15 31.30 0.26
CA MET A 1 -14.82 30.80 0.68
C MET A 1 -13.78 31.89 0.46
N ALA A 2 -13.14 32.39 1.52
CA ALA A 2 -12.14 33.45 1.42
C ALA A 2 -10.79 32.89 0.94
N ARG A 3 -10.39 33.20 -0.31
CA ARG A 3 -9.00 33.03 -0.76
C ARG A 3 -8.15 34.06 -0.03
N ARG A 4 -7.24 33.63 0.85
CA ARG A 4 -6.32 34.52 1.61
C ARG A 4 -5.22 35.15 0.74
N GLY A 5 -5.56 35.72 -0.42
CA GLY A 5 -4.61 36.50 -1.23
C GLY A 5 -3.38 35.74 -1.74
N ILE A 6 -3.32 34.40 -1.59
CA ILE A 6 -2.23 33.58 -2.11
C ILE A 6 -2.42 33.45 -3.62
N ARG A 7 -1.58 34.15 -4.37
CA ARG A 7 -1.58 34.17 -5.85
C ARG A 7 -0.49 33.29 -6.47
N GLU A 8 0.40 32.76 -5.63
CA GLU A 8 1.56 31.97 -6.06
C GLU A 8 1.60 30.61 -5.34
N PRO A 9 2.23 29.57 -5.94
CA PRO A 9 2.36 28.26 -5.32
C PRO A 9 3.15 28.34 -4.01
N VAL A 10 2.58 27.85 -2.91
CA VAL A 10 3.31 27.74 -1.63
C VAL A 10 3.94 26.35 -1.54
N TYR A 11 5.25 26.30 -1.36
CA TYR A 11 5.98 25.06 -1.10
C TYR A 11 5.70 24.59 0.33
N CYS A 12 4.88 23.56 0.47
CA CYS A 12 4.62 22.91 1.75
C CYS A 12 5.49 21.65 1.86
N TRP A 13 6.25 21.52 2.95
CA TRP A 13 6.86 20.24 3.31
C TRP A 13 5.77 19.30 3.83
N LEU A 14 5.34 18.39 2.97
CA LEU A 14 4.35 17.37 3.33
C LEU A 14 5.07 16.12 3.87
N PRO A 15 4.56 15.49 4.94
CA PRO A 15 5.04 14.18 5.35
C PRO A 15 4.91 13.17 4.22
N LEU A 16 5.88 12.26 4.08
CA LEU A 16 5.95 11.26 3.00
C LEU A 16 4.69 10.38 2.84
N HIS A 17 3.87 10.26 3.88
CA HIS A 17 2.65 9.46 3.86
C HIS A 17 1.42 10.23 3.34
N VAL A 18 1.54 11.53 3.15
CA VAL A 18 0.48 12.37 2.59
C VAL A 18 0.59 12.33 1.07
N THR A 19 -0.20 11.46 0.45
CA THR A 19 -0.22 11.25 -1.00
C THR A 19 -1.50 11.74 -1.68
N VAL A 20 -2.50 12.16 -0.89
CA VAL A 20 -3.80 12.62 -1.40
C VAL A 20 -4.22 13.88 -0.66
N CYS A 21 -4.71 14.87 -1.39
CA CYS A 21 -5.42 15.99 -0.83
C CYS A 21 -6.90 15.60 -0.64
N HIS A 22 -7.32 15.33 0.58
CA HIS A 22 -8.72 14.96 0.86
C HIS A 22 -9.73 16.09 0.57
N HIS A 23 -9.31 17.35 0.68
CA HIS A 23 -10.19 18.48 0.43
C HIS A 23 -10.53 18.62 -1.06
N HIS A 24 -9.51 18.50 -1.92
CA HIS A 24 -9.68 18.60 -3.38
C HIS A 24 -9.89 17.25 -4.06
N GLN A 25 -9.84 16.15 -3.30
CA GLN A 25 -9.89 14.77 -3.81
C GLN A 25 -8.87 14.52 -4.92
N ARG A 26 -7.63 15.01 -4.76
CA ARG A 26 -6.57 14.88 -5.78
C ARG A 26 -5.37 14.09 -5.30
N TRP A 27 -4.78 13.33 -6.20
CA TRP A 27 -3.48 12.72 -5.95
C TRP A 27 -2.39 13.80 -5.92
N ILE A 28 -1.55 13.76 -4.88
CA ILE A 28 -0.41 14.69 -4.69
C ILE A 28 0.88 13.94 -4.32
N GLY A 29 0.84 12.61 -4.29
CA GLY A 29 1.98 11.77 -4.00
C GLY A 29 2.87 11.52 -5.21
N PRO A 30 4.05 10.90 -5.02
CA PRO A 30 4.85 10.44 -6.14
C PRO A 30 4.06 9.49 -7.07
N PRO A 31 4.27 9.54 -8.39
CA PRO A 31 5.27 10.32 -9.12
C PRO A 31 4.82 11.71 -9.57
N ALA A 32 3.71 12.26 -9.06
CA ALA A 32 3.24 13.59 -9.47
C ALA A 32 4.30 14.67 -9.17
N ARG A 33 4.66 15.48 -10.17
CA ARG A 33 5.69 16.53 -10.07
C ARG A 33 5.13 17.92 -10.30
N THR A 34 4.04 18.01 -11.05
CA THR A 34 3.38 19.26 -11.46
C THR A 34 1.92 19.27 -11.02
N LEU A 35 1.25 20.41 -11.17
CA LEU A 35 -0.20 20.51 -10.92
C LEU A 35 -1.02 19.68 -11.91
N ASP A 36 -0.52 19.52 -13.13
CA ASP A 36 -1.18 18.73 -14.19
C ASP A 36 -1.10 17.22 -13.92
N ASP A 37 -0.13 16.79 -13.11
CA ASP A 37 -0.03 15.41 -12.63
C ASP A 37 -0.98 15.12 -11.43
N GLN A 38 -1.77 16.10 -10.97
CA GLN A 38 -2.68 15.91 -9.83
C GLN A 38 -4.03 15.36 -10.28
N GLU A 39 -4.05 14.06 -10.53
CA GLU A 39 -5.24 13.32 -10.96
C GLU A 39 -6.41 13.47 -9.98
N ASP A 40 -7.60 13.61 -10.54
CA ASP A 40 -8.85 13.65 -9.79
C ASP A 40 -9.24 12.26 -9.31
N LEU A 41 -9.57 12.14 -8.03
CA LEU A 41 -9.91 10.91 -7.34
C LEU A 41 -11.40 10.84 -6.97
N HIS A 42 -12.24 11.72 -7.50
CA HIS A 42 -13.69 11.70 -7.23
C HIS A 42 -14.30 10.31 -7.49
N ASP A 43 -13.92 9.68 -8.59
CA ASP A 43 -14.37 8.33 -8.98
C ASP A 43 -13.53 7.19 -8.37
N HIS A 44 -12.62 7.51 -7.45
CA HIS A 44 -11.69 6.56 -6.83
C HIS A 44 -11.79 6.59 -5.28
N PRO A 45 -12.97 6.33 -4.68
CA PRO A 45 -13.16 6.39 -3.22
C PRO A 45 -12.22 5.44 -2.46
N GLN A 46 -11.88 4.29 -3.03
CA GLN A 46 -10.93 3.33 -2.46
C GLN A 46 -9.53 3.92 -2.26
N VAL A 47 -9.10 4.86 -3.11
CA VAL A 47 -7.80 5.54 -3.00
C VAL A 47 -7.85 6.55 -1.86
N LEU A 48 -8.97 7.25 -1.69
CA LEU A 48 -9.21 8.16 -0.57
C LEU A 48 -9.21 7.39 0.76
N ASP A 49 -9.87 6.24 0.84
CA ASP A 49 -9.83 5.38 2.03
C ASP A 49 -8.42 4.85 2.33
N ALA A 50 -7.71 4.41 1.30
CA ALA A 50 -6.31 4.01 1.43
C ALA A 50 -5.42 5.14 1.98
N ALA A 51 -5.63 6.39 1.56
CA ALA A 51 -4.88 7.52 2.09
C ALA A 51 -5.16 7.79 3.58
N ARG A 52 -6.43 7.68 4.02
CA ARG A 52 -6.79 7.74 5.44
C ARG A 52 -6.10 6.65 6.24
N ASN A 53 -6.13 5.43 5.70
CA ASN A 53 -5.51 4.24 6.27
C ASN A 53 -3.99 4.35 6.35
N HIS A 54 -3.34 4.98 5.36
CA HIS A 54 -1.91 5.25 5.39
C HIS A 54 -1.54 6.23 6.51
N GLY A 55 -2.33 7.30 6.70
CA GLY A 55 -2.18 8.18 7.85
C GLY A 55 -2.37 7.46 9.18
N ALA A 56 -3.36 6.57 9.27
CA ALA A 56 -3.61 5.77 10.47
C ALA A 56 -2.47 4.77 10.76
N LEU A 57 -1.95 4.11 9.72
CA LEU A 57 -0.79 3.22 9.78
C LEU A 57 0.41 3.96 10.42
N MET A 58 0.74 5.14 9.90
CA MET A 58 1.86 5.95 10.39
C MET A 58 1.67 6.40 11.84
N ARG A 59 0.45 6.84 12.20
CA ARG A 59 0.14 7.25 13.59
C ARG A 59 0.19 6.08 14.57
N ARG A 60 -0.31 4.91 14.18
CA ARG A 60 -0.47 3.75 15.07
C ARG A 60 0.83 3.00 15.31
N TYR A 61 1.63 2.81 14.27
CA TYR A 61 2.82 1.95 14.34
C TYR A 61 4.14 2.72 14.28
N GLY A 62 4.09 4.04 14.10
CA GLY A 62 5.26 4.90 13.93
C GLY A 62 5.94 4.72 12.57
N THR A 63 6.89 5.61 12.27
CA THR A 63 7.52 5.72 10.96
C THR A 63 8.27 4.45 10.56
N GLN A 64 9.12 3.90 11.43
CA GLN A 64 10.01 2.78 11.07
C GLN A 64 9.23 1.49 10.74
N ARG A 65 8.28 1.10 11.59
CA ARG A 65 7.45 -0.10 11.38
C ARG A 65 6.60 0.05 10.13
N SER A 66 6.01 1.21 9.92
CA SER A 66 5.18 1.51 8.75
C SER A 66 5.97 1.49 7.44
N LEU A 67 7.15 2.13 7.39
CA LEU A 67 8.00 2.09 6.20
C LEU A 67 8.49 0.68 5.87
N ARG A 68 8.80 -0.14 6.88
CA ARG A 68 9.14 -1.55 6.66
C ARG A 68 7.96 -2.33 6.10
N ALA A 69 6.78 -2.18 6.68
CA ALA A 69 5.56 -2.84 6.20
C ALA A 69 5.21 -2.44 4.76
N LEU A 70 5.37 -1.16 4.39
CA LEU A 70 5.18 -0.70 3.00
C LEU A 70 6.18 -1.33 2.02
N ARG A 71 7.44 -1.47 2.42
CA ARG A 71 8.47 -2.13 1.61
C ARG A 71 8.15 -3.61 1.40
N ASP A 72 7.81 -4.30 2.48
CA ASP A 72 7.46 -5.71 2.46
C ASP A 72 6.19 -5.93 1.59
N ALA A 73 5.17 -5.09 1.76
CA ALA A 73 3.96 -5.10 0.94
C ALA A 73 4.24 -4.89 -0.55
N ARG A 74 5.10 -3.92 -0.89
CA ARG A 74 5.54 -3.67 -2.27
C ARG A 74 6.16 -4.92 -2.88
N HIS A 75 7.05 -5.59 -2.16
CA HIS A 75 7.68 -6.81 -2.64
C HIS A 75 6.65 -7.91 -2.87
N ILE A 76 5.64 -8.03 -1.99
CA ILE A 76 4.60 -9.08 -2.10
C ILE A 76 3.78 -8.86 -3.36
N LEU A 77 3.35 -7.63 -3.59
CA LEU A 77 2.55 -7.29 -4.76
C LEU A 77 3.32 -7.50 -6.06
N ILE A 78 4.61 -7.14 -6.10
CA ILE A 78 5.48 -7.40 -7.26
C ILE A 78 5.63 -8.91 -7.50
N TYR A 79 5.90 -9.68 -6.44
CA TYR A 79 6.05 -11.12 -6.53
C TYR A 79 4.76 -11.78 -7.07
N TRP A 80 3.60 -11.41 -6.54
CA TRP A 80 2.31 -11.92 -7.01
C TRP A 80 2.00 -11.56 -8.45
N ALA A 81 2.24 -10.30 -8.86
CA ALA A 81 2.06 -9.88 -10.24
C ALA A 81 2.87 -10.75 -11.21
N ASN A 82 4.14 -11.04 -10.85
CA ASN A 82 5.03 -11.87 -11.64
C ASN A 82 4.64 -13.36 -11.61
N ALA A 83 4.29 -13.90 -10.44
CA ALA A 83 3.93 -15.30 -10.27
C ALA A 83 2.61 -15.67 -10.96
N GLU A 84 1.63 -14.75 -10.97
CA GLU A 84 0.34 -14.95 -11.66
C GLU A 84 0.45 -14.78 -13.19
N LYS A 85 1.64 -14.49 -13.75
CA LYS A 85 1.85 -14.13 -15.16
C LYS A 85 0.84 -13.10 -15.68
N ARG A 86 0.32 -12.22 -14.80
CA ARG A 86 -0.50 -11.09 -15.25
C ARG A 86 0.40 -10.26 -16.16
N ALA A 87 0.00 -10.09 -17.42
CA ALA A 87 0.79 -9.46 -18.49
C ALA A 87 0.97 -7.94 -18.30
N THR A 88 1.29 -7.50 -17.09
CA THR A 88 1.44 -6.09 -16.75
C THR A 88 2.38 -5.98 -15.56
N THR A 89 3.69 -5.93 -15.81
CA THR A 89 4.65 -5.49 -14.81
C THR A 89 5.44 -4.32 -15.43
N PRO A 90 5.23 -3.09 -14.91
CA PRO A 90 5.69 -2.72 -13.58
C PRO A 90 4.60 -2.00 -12.77
N ILE A 91 3.83 -2.75 -11.98
CA ILE A 91 2.70 -2.27 -11.16
C ILE A 91 3.11 -1.27 -10.04
N LEU A 92 4.37 -0.84 -9.98
CA LEU A 92 4.84 0.08 -8.94
C LEU A 92 5.95 1.06 -9.35
N ALA A 93 6.25 1.32 -10.64
CA ALA A 93 7.40 2.20 -10.93
C ALA A 93 7.50 2.94 -12.28
N SER A 94 6.45 3.21 -13.06
CA SER A 94 6.66 4.15 -14.18
C SER A 94 5.55 5.16 -14.43
N THR A 95 4.27 4.81 -14.29
CA THR A 95 3.17 5.73 -14.57
C THR A 95 2.37 6.08 -13.33
N LEU A 96 1.86 7.31 -13.31
CA LEU A 96 1.00 7.82 -12.26
C LEU A 96 -0.28 6.97 -12.09
N ALA A 97 -0.93 6.61 -13.19
CA ALA A 97 -2.14 5.79 -13.18
C ALA A 97 -1.91 4.41 -12.52
N SER A 98 -0.78 3.75 -12.79
CA SER A 98 -0.44 2.49 -12.13
C SER A 98 -0.20 2.66 -10.64
N CYS A 99 0.43 3.77 -10.23
CA CYS A 99 0.60 4.08 -8.81
C CYS A 99 -0.74 4.28 -8.10
N ILE A 100 -1.66 5.04 -8.69
CA ILE A 100 -3.01 5.28 -8.13
C ILE A 100 -3.78 3.97 -8.02
N ALA A 101 -3.78 3.15 -9.08
CA ALA A 101 -4.51 1.89 -9.11
C ALA A 101 -4.00 0.87 -8.07
N ALA A 102 -2.68 0.78 -7.87
CA ALA A 102 -2.07 -0.16 -6.92
C ALA A 102 -2.09 0.33 -5.46
N TYR A 103 -2.39 1.61 -5.23
CA TYR A 103 -2.25 2.23 -3.91
C TYR A 103 -3.14 1.58 -2.82
N PRO A 104 -4.42 1.25 -3.07
CA PRO A 104 -5.25 0.58 -2.06
C PRO A 104 -4.68 -0.77 -1.62
N ASP A 105 -4.21 -1.59 -2.56
CA ASP A 105 -3.64 -2.90 -2.27
C ASP A 105 -2.33 -2.76 -1.46
N LEU A 106 -1.49 -1.79 -1.83
CA LEU A 106 -0.25 -1.51 -1.10
C LEU A 106 -0.53 -1.17 0.37
N ILE A 107 -1.47 -0.27 0.62
CA ILE A 107 -1.81 0.14 1.99
C ILE A 107 -2.51 -0.99 2.74
N GLY A 108 -3.39 -1.74 2.09
CA GLY A 108 -4.09 -2.88 2.70
C GLY A 108 -3.13 -3.97 3.17
N VAL A 109 -2.20 -4.39 2.31
CA VAL A 109 -1.18 -5.38 2.66
C VAL A 109 -0.25 -4.82 3.75
N ALA A 110 0.18 -3.56 3.64
CA ALA A 110 1.04 -2.95 4.66
C ALA A 110 0.38 -2.87 6.03
N LEU A 111 -0.93 -2.57 6.10
CA LEU A 111 -1.68 -2.59 7.35
C LEU A 111 -1.71 -3.98 7.99
N LEU A 112 -1.97 -5.02 7.22
CA LEU A 112 -1.97 -6.40 7.71
C LEU A 112 -0.59 -6.80 8.23
N LEU A 113 0.47 -6.50 7.48
CA LEU A 113 1.84 -6.78 7.90
C LEU A 113 2.21 -6.01 9.17
N ALA A 114 1.81 -4.74 9.28
CA ALA A 114 2.08 -3.94 10.46
C ALA A 114 1.33 -4.46 11.69
N ALA A 115 0.08 -4.92 11.53
CA ALA A 115 -0.74 -5.45 12.61
C ALA A 115 -0.24 -6.80 13.13
N HIS A 116 0.16 -7.71 12.24
CA HIS A 116 0.42 -9.11 12.58
C HIS A 116 1.90 -9.51 12.58
N ARG A 117 2.81 -8.56 12.42
CA ARG A 117 4.25 -8.81 12.37
C ARG A 117 4.76 -9.66 13.54
N ASP A 118 4.35 -9.32 14.75
CA ASP A 118 4.83 -9.98 15.96
C ASP A 118 4.28 -11.41 16.04
N ASP A 119 3.02 -11.61 15.67
CA ASP A 119 2.39 -12.94 15.57
C ASP A 119 3.12 -13.83 14.57
N VAL A 120 3.44 -13.31 13.38
CA VAL A 120 4.15 -14.07 12.35
C VAL A 120 5.56 -14.41 12.81
N GLN A 121 6.30 -13.46 13.37
CA GLN A 121 7.65 -13.70 13.87
C GLN A 121 7.67 -14.78 14.97
N GLN A 122 6.68 -14.76 15.87
CA GLN A 122 6.55 -15.77 16.92
C GLN A 122 6.21 -17.15 16.37
N ARG A 123 5.39 -17.25 15.30
CA ARG A 123 5.11 -18.54 14.64
C ARG A 123 6.35 -19.10 13.95
N VAL A 124 7.11 -18.27 13.23
CA VAL A 124 8.37 -18.69 12.57
C VAL A 124 9.36 -19.25 13.58
N ILE A 125 9.55 -18.56 14.71
CA ILE A 125 10.44 -19.03 15.78
C ILE A 125 9.94 -20.35 16.37
N ARG A 126 8.63 -20.48 16.62
CA ARG A 126 8.02 -21.68 17.20
C ARG A 126 8.10 -22.89 16.28
N GLU A 127 7.86 -22.68 14.99
CA GLU A 127 7.85 -23.74 13.97
C GLU A 127 9.27 -24.13 13.52
N GLY A 128 10.31 -23.49 14.10
CA GLY A 128 11.71 -23.86 13.86
C GLY A 128 12.16 -23.63 12.42
N ILE A 129 11.49 -22.71 11.71
CA ILE A 129 11.81 -22.44 10.31
C ILE A 129 13.10 -21.61 10.27
N ASP A 130 14.16 -22.19 9.70
CA ASP A 130 15.49 -21.59 9.63
C ASP A 130 15.56 -20.42 8.65
N TRP A 131 15.87 -19.23 9.16
CA TRP A 131 16.06 -17.97 8.41
C TRP A 131 17.08 -18.07 7.26
N ALA A 132 18.03 -19.02 7.29
CA ALA A 132 18.98 -19.24 6.20
C ALA A 132 18.37 -19.99 5.00
N THR A 133 17.22 -20.64 5.19
CA THR A 133 16.45 -21.35 4.14
C THR A 133 15.23 -20.52 3.67
N TYR A 134 15.13 -19.23 4.04
CA TYR A 134 13.97 -18.36 3.81
C TYR A 134 14.07 -17.45 2.57
N PRO A 135 13.51 -17.86 1.42
CA PRO A 135 12.86 -16.95 0.48
C PRO A 135 11.33 -16.89 0.68
N GLY A 136 10.79 -17.59 1.68
CA GLY A 136 9.40 -18.07 1.71
C GLY A 136 8.32 -17.23 2.41
N PHE A 137 8.59 -16.03 2.94
CA PHE A 137 7.51 -15.18 3.53
C PHE A 137 6.40 -14.85 2.50
N PHE A 138 6.72 -14.97 1.21
CA PHE A 138 5.82 -14.75 0.08
C PHE A 138 4.86 -15.92 -0.21
N ALA A 139 5.18 -17.14 0.21
CA ALA A 139 4.38 -18.34 -0.09
C ALA A 139 3.14 -18.45 0.82
N GLU A 140 3.25 -18.06 2.09
CA GLU A 140 2.11 -18.02 3.02
C GLU A 140 1.17 -16.84 2.79
N CYS A 141 1.59 -15.79 2.07
CA CYS A 141 0.66 -14.71 1.71
C CYS A 141 -0.45 -15.21 0.75
N ARG A 142 -0.28 -16.38 0.10
CA ARG A 142 -1.38 -17.08 -0.60
C ARG A 142 -2.51 -17.48 0.38
N LEU A 143 -2.20 -17.72 1.65
CA LEU A 143 -3.16 -18.02 2.72
C LEU A 143 -3.83 -16.75 3.29
N LEU A 144 -3.24 -15.56 3.16
CA LEU A 144 -3.90 -14.31 3.57
C LEU A 144 -5.10 -13.94 2.66
N ARG A 145 -5.18 -14.49 1.45
CA ARG A 145 -6.39 -14.43 0.60
C ARG A 145 -7.55 -15.29 1.17
N CYS A 146 -7.31 -16.15 2.16
CA CYS A 146 -8.34 -16.98 2.82
C CYS A 146 -9.02 -16.32 4.03
N VAL A 147 -8.76 -15.03 4.31
CA VAL A 147 -9.43 -14.32 5.42
C VAL A 147 -10.87 -13.91 5.05
N ASP A 148 -11.25 -13.91 3.77
CA ASP A 148 -12.65 -13.80 3.34
C ASP A 148 -13.22 -15.16 2.94
N LYS A 149 -13.80 -15.88 3.92
CA LYS A 149 -14.36 -17.24 3.75
C LYS A 149 -15.48 -17.34 2.69
N ARG A 150 -15.97 -16.22 2.13
CA ARG A 150 -17.07 -16.21 1.16
C ARG A 150 -16.66 -16.37 -0.30
N LYS A 151 -15.36 -16.35 -0.64
CA LYS A 151 -14.90 -16.39 -2.05
C LYS A 151 -13.96 -17.54 -2.43
N CYS A 152 -13.62 -18.45 -1.51
CA CYS A 152 -12.78 -19.61 -1.84
C CYS A 152 -13.59 -20.79 -2.41
N LEU A 153 -13.72 -20.83 -3.74
CA LEU A 153 -14.23 -22.01 -4.49
C LEU A 153 -13.25 -23.20 -4.47
N SER A 154 -12.03 -23.05 -3.96
CA SER A 154 -10.98 -24.08 -3.95
C SER A 154 -10.90 -24.92 -2.67
N CYS A 155 -11.79 -24.72 -1.69
CA CYS A 155 -11.85 -25.52 -0.46
C CYS A 155 -12.95 -26.60 -0.46
N LYS A 156 -13.52 -26.92 -1.63
CA LYS A 156 -14.35 -28.11 -1.81
C LYS A 156 -13.65 -29.03 -2.81
N GLY A 157 -13.21 -30.19 -2.33
CA GLY A 157 -12.53 -31.23 -3.11
C GLY A 157 -11.37 -31.79 -2.32
#